data_AF-A0A433DD28-F1
#
_entry.id   AF-A0A433DD28-F1
#
_cell.length_a   1.000
_cell.length_b   1.000
_cell.length_c   1.000
_cell.angle_alpha   90.00
_cell.angle_beta   90.00
_cell.angle_gamma   90.00
#
_symmetry.space_group_name_H-M   'P 1'
#
loop_
_entity.id
_entity.type
_entity.pdbx_description
1 polymer ?
#
loop_
_entity_poly.entity_id
_entity_poly.type
_entity_poly.pdbx_seq_one_letter_code
_entity_poly.pdbx_strand_id
1 'polypeptide(L)'
;MSYPYALPTTGSISFADYFVDPGDYANEISEATALRGRLRGVLKEAKREDDEARDLVRIMKTIEDYLPYLVGIIACLETDTLKLKKEIEFSWRSTLGTSVLKQTQRIECKGIYYELIFTLLTYGYTSSLWATSLLAQSGSGPEADRYNKVADLLCTAAGIFAFVAEDVVDRFGKTATSKGPPEVVRELPAALSKC
;
A
#
# COMPACT_ATOMS: atom_id res chain seq x y z
N MET A 1 -20.89 -10.20 1.10
CA MET A 1 -19.72 -11.03 0.79
C MET A 1 -18.63 -10.10 0.29
N SER A 2 -17.55 -9.93 1.06
CA SER A 2 -16.38 -9.12 0.67
C SER A 2 -15.36 -10.01 -0.03
N TYR A 3 -14.64 -9.47 -1.02
CA TYR A 3 -13.57 -10.20 -1.71
C TYR A 3 -12.41 -10.50 -0.73
N PRO A 4 -11.89 -11.74 -0.68
CA PRO A 4 -10.78 -12.08 0.22
C PRO A 4 -9.46 -11.50 -0.33
N TYR A 5 -9.15 -10.27 0.07
CA TYR A 5 -7.92 -9.60 -0.34
C TYR A 5 -6.68 -10.34 0.18
N ALA A 6 -5.73 -10.62 -0.71
CA ALA A 6 -4.39 -11.02 -0.33
C ALA A 6 -3.55 -9.78 -0.02
N LEU A 7 -2.84 -9.76 1.11
CA LEU A 7 -1.91 -8.67 1.42
C LEU A 7 -0.60 -8.84 0.62
N PRO A 8 -0.12 -7.79 -0.07
CA PRO A 8 1.11 -7.88 -0.84
C PRO A 8 2.33 -7.94 0.10
N THR A 9 3.50 -8.26 -0.46
CA THR A 9 4.78 -8.14 0.26
C THR A 9 5.77 -7.36 -0.59
N THR A 10 6.68 -6.63 0.07
CA THR A 10 7.63 -5.75 -0.61
C THR A 10 9.10 -6.16 -0.41
N GLY A 11 9.97 -5.71 -1.31
CA GLY A 11 11.43 -5.80 -1.22
C GLY A 11 12.03 -4.80 -0.24
N SER A 12 13.29 -5.01 0.13
CA SER A 12 14.06 -4.02 0.93
C SER A 12 14.48 -2.86 0.05
N ILE A 13 14.51 -1.66 0.62
CA ILE A 13 15.09 -0.47 -0.01
C ILE A 13 15.76 0.38 1.06
N SER A 14 16.79 1.11 0.67
CA SER A 14 17.40 2.19 1.44
C SER A 14 17.24 3.47 0.62
N PHE A 15 16.45 4.44 1.10
CA PHE A 15 16.21 5.67 0.34
C PHE A 15 17.48 6.49 0.16
N ALA A 16 18.39 6.45 1.13
CA ALA A 16 19.69 7.14 1.06
C ALA A 16 20.52 6.73 -0.18
N ASP A 17 20.31 5.54 -0.73
CA ASP A 17 21.05 5.04 -1.90
C ASP A 17 20.62 5.71 -3.21
N TYR A 18 19.50 6.44 -3.20
CA TYR A 18 18.85 6.99 -4.39
C TYR A 18 18.89 8.51 -4.48
N PHE A 19 19.17 9.22 -3.41
CA PHE A 19 19.22 10.69 -3.41
C PHE A 19 20.65 11.22 -3.56
N VAL A 20 20.80 12.32 -4.29
CA VAL A 20 22.01 13.13 -4.27
C VAL A 20 21.93 14.02 -3.04
N ASP A 21 22.88 13.84 -2.12
CA ASP A 21 23.09 14.65 -0.91
C ASP A 21 21.78 15.18 -0.28
N PRO A 22 21.08 14.37 0.54
CA PRO A 22 19.78 14.74 1.09
C PRO A 22 19.81 15.97 2.01
N GLY A 23 21.01 16.48 2.35
CA GLY A 23 21.18 17.72 3.12
C GLY A 23 20.39 17.69 4.42
N ASP A 24 19.57 18.72 4.63
CA ASP A 24 18.74 18.89 5.83
C ASP A 24 17.70 17.77 6.02
N TYR A 25 17.35 17.03 4.95
CA TYR A 25 16.36 15.94 4.99
C TYR A 25 16.98 14.56 5.29
N ALA A 26 18.27 14.47 5.62
CA ALA A 26 18.95 13.20 5.83
C ALA A 26 18.29 12.34 6.91
N ASN A 27 17.79 12.96 7.98
CA ASN A 27 17.11 12.26 9.08
C ASN A 27 15.76 11.70 8.64
N GLU A 28 14.97 12.49 7.91
CA GLU A 28 13.66 12.13 7.38
C GLU A 28 13.77 11.00 6.35
N ILE A 29 14.81 11.01 5.52
CA ILE A 29 15.11 9.92 4.57
C ILE A 29 15.51 8.63 5.29
N SER A 30 16.28 8.74 6.37
CA SER A 30 16.61 7.61 7.23
C SER A 30 15.36 7.03 7.91
N GLU A 31 14.50 7.90 8.46
CA GLU A 31 13.25 7.50 9.11
C GLU A 31 12.28 6.86 8.12
N ALA A 32 12.13 7.43 6.92
CA ALA A 32 11.35 6.84 5.83
C ALA A 32 11.83 5.41 5.48
N THR A 33 13.15 5.20 5.49
CA THR A 33 13.75 3.87 5.27
C THR A 33 13.38 2.90 6.40
N ALA A 34 13.47 3.35 7.65
CA ALA A 34 13.14 2.54 8.82
C ALA A 34 11.64 2.17 8.84
N LEU A 35 10.75 3.12 8.60
CA LEU A 35 9.30 2.92 8.56
C LEU A 35 8.87 2.00 7.42
N ARG A 36 9.45 2.17 6.22
CA ARG A 36 9.22 1.23 5.11
C ARG A 36 9.76 -0.17 5.43
N GLY A 37 10.89 -0.25 6.13
CA GLY A 37 11.44 -1.51 6.65
C GLY A 37 10.47 -2.19 7.62
N ARG A 38 9.81 -1.43 8.50
CA ARG A 38 8.76 -1.89 9.41
C ARG A 38 7.53 -2.39 8.64
N LEU A 39 7.07 -1.64 7.63
CA LEU A 39 5.96 -2.04 6.75
C LEU A 39 6.25 -3.40 6.10
N ARG A 40 7.45 -3.57 5.55
CA ARG A 40 7.89 -4.86 5.00
C ARG A 40 7.86 -5.98 6.04
N GLY A 41 8.28 -5.69 7.27
CA GLY A 41 8.27 -6.63 8.39
C GLY A 41 6.87 -7.14 8.70
N VAL A 42 5.93 -6.23 8.97
CA VAL A 42 4.55 -6.57 9.33
C VAL A 42 3.81 -7.30 8.20
N LEU A 43 4.05 -6.93 6.93
CA LEU A 43 3.45 -7.65 5.79
C LEU A 43 4.02 -9.06 5.61
N LYS A 44 5.30 -9.27 5.96
CA LYS A 44 5.93 -10.59 5.90
C LYS A 44 5.45 -11.50 7.03
N GLU A 45 5.21 -10.94 8.21
CA GLU A 45 4.58 -11.63 9.35
C GLU A 45 3.14 -12.03 8.97
N ALA A 46 2.32 -11.08 8.53
CA ALA A 46 0.94 -11.31 8.15
C ALA A 46 0.77 -12.36 7.02
N LYS A 47 1.72 -12.46 6.09
CA LYS A 47 1.71 -13.49 5.04
C LYS A 47 1.89 -14.92 5.58
N ARG A 48 2.52 -15.08 6.75
CA ARG A 48 2.76 -16.38 7.40
C ARG A 48 1.63 -16.78 8.34
N GLU A 49 0.85 -15.80 8.78
CA GLU A 49 -0.28 -15.97 9.67
C GLU A 49 -1.54 -16.38 8.91
N ASP A 50 -2.38 -17.16 9.58
CA ASP A 50 -3.74 -17.45 9.15
C ASP A 50 -4.56 -16.15 9.13
N ASP A 51 -5.59 -16.09 8.27
CA ASP A 51 -6.37 -14.87 8.04
C ASP A 51 -6.96 -14.28 9.33
N GLU A 52 -7.35 -15.13 10.30
CA GLU A 52 -7.92 -14.72 11.59
C GLU A 52 -6.88 -14.20 12.60
N ALA A 53 -5.61 -14.55 12.42
CA ALA A 53 -4.53 -14.20 13.35
C ALA A 53 -3.81 -12.89 12.99
N ARG A 54 -4.06 -12.35 11.79
CA ARG A 54 -3.40 -11.13 11.31
C ARG A 54 -3.78 -9.93 12.16
N ASP A 55 -2.76 -9.23 12.67
CA ASP A 55 -2.94 -7.94 13.32
C ASP A 55 -3.12 -6.81 12.27
N LEU A 56 -4.33 -6.72 11.72
CA LEU A 56 -4.69 -5.74 10.69
C LEU A 56 -4.54 -4.31 11.19
N VAL A 57 -4.79 -4.06 12.49
CA VAL A 57 -4.65 -2.74 13.11
C VAL A 57 -3.17 -2.31 13.12
N ARG A 58 -2.24 -3.22 13.46
CA ARG A 58 -0.80 -2.95 13.40
C ARG A 58 -0.33 -2.64 11.98
N ILE A 59 -0.87 -3.32 10.97
CA ILE A 59 -0.55 -3.04 9.56
C ILE A 59 -1.03 -1.64 9.18
N MET A 60 -2.29 -1.29 9.47
CA MET A 60 -2.84 0.04 9.19
C MET A 60 -2.01 1.14 9.85
N LYS A 61 -1.72 1.01 11.14
CA LYS A 61 -0.89 1.99 11.87
C LYS A 61 0.49 2.14 11.26
N THR A 62 1.12 1.04 10.85
CA THR A 62 2.44 1.09 10.21
C THR A 62 2.40 1.82 8.86
N ILE A 63 1.29 1.70 8.12
CA ILE A 63 1.08 2.46 6.88
C ILE A 63 0.85 3.94 7.19
N GLU A 64 0.01 4.26 8.18
CA GLU A 64 -0.27 5.63 8.62
C GLU A 64 1.00 6.36 9.11
N ASP A 65 1.90 5.65 9.80
CA ASP A 65 3.20 6.20 10.21
C ASP A 65 4.10 6.48 8.99
N TYR A 66 4.08 5.62 7.96
CA TYR A 66 4.95 5.70 6.78
C TYR A 66 4.47 6.70 5.72
N LEU A 67 3.15 6.79 5.49
CA LEU A 67 2.55 7.59 4.42
C LEU A 67 3.01 9.06 4.39
N PRO A 68 3.10 9.79 5.53
CA PRO A 68 3.56 11.18 5.53
C PRO A 68 4.97 11.34 4.95
N TYR A 69 5.88 10.40 5.24
CA TYR A 69 7.24 10.41 4.70
C TYR A 69 7.26 10.11 3.20
N LEU A 70 6.46 9.14 2.75
CA LEU A 70 6.37 8.81 1.33
C LEU A 70 5.83 9.98 0.52
N VAL A 71 4.74 10.62 0.98
CA VAL A 71 4.16 11.79 0.32
C VAL A 71 5.11 13.00 0.42
N GLY A 72 5.81 13.18 1.53
CA GLY A 72 6.84 14.23 1.68
C GLY A 72 7.99 14.06 0.69
N ILE A 73 8.46 12.83 0.48
CA ILE A 73 9.47 12.51 -0.54
C ILE A 73 8.93 12.85 -1.94
N ILE A 74 7.69 12.49 -2.25
CA ILE A 74 7.05 12.82 -3.54
C ILE A 74 7.01 14.33 -3.75
N ALA A 75 6.53 15.08 -2.76
CA ALA A 75 6.47 16.54 -2.83
C ALA A 75 7.85 17.15 -3.07
N CYS A 76 8.88 16.68 -2.35
CA CYS A 76 10.25 17.17 -2.52
C CYS A 76 10.84 16.83 -3.90
N LEU A 77 10.45 15.69 -4.48
CA LEU A 77 10.83 15.33 -5.85
C LEU A 77 10.12 16.21 -6.88
N GLU A 78 8.84 16.51 -6.68
CA GLU A 78 8.05 17.39 -7.56
C GLU A 78 8.53 18.85 -7.53
N THR A 79 9.08 19.31 -6.40
CA THR A 79 9.62 20.67 -6.23
C THR A 79 11.13 20.77 -6.48
N ASP A 80 11.79 19.70 -6.94
CA ASP A 80 13.24 19.61 -7.13
C ASP A 80 14.08 19.88 -5.85
N THR A 81 13.46 19.84 -4.67
CA THR A 81 14.12 19.97 -3.37
C THR A 81 15.00 18.75 -3.07
N LEU A 82 14.51 17.56 -3.42
CA LEU A 82 15.31 16.33 -3.43
C LEU A 82 15.59 15.92 -4.87
N LYS A 83 16.81 15.45 -5.12
CA LYS A 83 17.23 15.02 -6.46
C LYS A 83 17.65 13.56 -6.46
N LEU A 84 17.17 12.81 -7.45
CA LEU A 84 17.54 11.41 -7.63
C LEU A 84 18.94 11.30 -8.24
N LYS A 85 19.80 10.49 -7.60
CA LYS A 85 21.07 10.01 -8.17
C LYS A 85 20.81 8.98 -9.27
N LYS A 86 19.79 8.15 -9.07
CA LYS A 86 19.33 7.11 -9.99
C LYS A 86 17.84 6.90 -9.77
N GLU A 87 17.16 6.37 -10.78
CA GLU A 87 15.74 6.04 -10.69
C GLU A 87 15.48 5.05 -9.54
N ILE A 88 14.46 5.33 -8.72
CA ILE A 88 14.11 4.45 -7.61
C ILE A 88 13.34 3.25 -8.17
N GLU A 89 13.77 2.05 -7.80
CA GLU A 89 13.10 0.80 -8.18
C GLU A 89 12.56 0.11 -6.93
N PHE A 90 11.26 -0.17 -6.94
CA PHE A 90 10.60 -0.91 -5.87
C PHE A 90 10.13 -2.25 -6.38
N SER A 91 9.93 -3.17 -5.44
CA SER A 91 9.63 -4.56 -5.76
C SER A 91 8.46 -5.01 -4.90
N TRP A 92 7.31 -5.23 -5.52
CA TRP A 92 6.06 -5.63 -4.86
C TRP A 92 5.57 -6.95 -5.44
N ARG A 93 4.94 -7.79 -4.60
CA ARG A 93 4.19 -8.95 -5.10
C ARG A 93 2.79 -8.50 -5.47
N SER A 94 2.39 -8.77 -6.71
CA SER A 94 1.01 -8.60 -7.14
C SER A 94 0.10 -9.56 -6.35
N THR A 95 -1.11 -9.13 -6.10
CA THR A 95 -2.14 -9.80 -5.29
C THR A 95 -3.30 -10.29 -6.15
N LEU A 96 -3.35 -9.86 -7.41
CA LEU A 96 -4.48 -10.08 -8.33
C LEU A 96 -4.06 -10.76 -9.65
N GLY A 97 -2.91 -11.45 -9.65
CA GLY A 97 -2.39 -12.19 -10.82
C GLY A 97 -2.93 -13.62 -10.97
N THR A 98 -3.06 -14.08 -12.23
CA THR A 98 -3.71 -15.33 -12.67
C THR A 98 -2.90 -16.62 -12.47
N SER A 99 -1.91 -16.67 -11.58
CA SER A 99 -1.12 -17.90 -11.41
C SER A 99 -1.90 -18.94 -10.62
N VAL A 100 -2.37 -19.99 -11.31
CA VAL A 100 -2.98 -21.21 -10.75
C VAL A 100 -2.03 -21.91 -9.75
N LEU A 101 -0.72 -21.65 -9.87
CA LEU A 101 0.29 -22.01 -8.87
C LEU A 101 0.45 -20.85 -7.88
N LYS A 102 0.23 -21.11 -6.59
CA LYS A 102 0.18 -20.19 -5.42
C LYS A 102 1.36 -19.22 -5.19
N GLN A 103 2.22 -18.97 -6.16
CA GLN A 103 3.32 -18.01 -6.08
C GLN A 103 3.04 -16.79 -6.94
N THR A 104 2.50 -15.74 -6.31
CA THR A 104 2.44 -14.43 -6.92
C THR A 104 3.85 -13.91 -7.23
N GLN A 105 4.06 -13.52 -8.49
CA GLN A 105 5.33 -13.01 -8.98
C GLN A 105 5.66 -11.68 -8.30
N ARG A 106 6.92 -11.52 -7.89
CA ARG A 106 7.44 -10.22 -7.45
C ARG A 106 7.79 -9.43 -8.71
N ILE A 107 7.20 -8.23 -8.81
CA ILE A 107 7.33 -7.35 -9.97
C ILE A 107 8.08 -6.11 -9.52
N GLU A 108 9.20 -5.88 -10.20
CA GLU A 108 10.02 -4.69 -10.05
C GLU A 108 9.49 -3.61 -10.98
N CYS A 109 9.30 -2.42 -10.42
CA CYS A 109 8.88 -1.27 -11.18
C CYS A 109 9.49 -0.02 -10.59
N LYS A 110 9.70 0.95 -11.47
CA LYS A 110 10.41 2.17 -11.16
C LYS A 110 9.47 3.32 -10.90
N GLY A 111 9.94 4.29 -10.13
CA GLY A 111 9.21 5.51 -9.81
C GLY A 111 8.54 5.46 -8.45
N ILE A 112 8.57 6.60 -7.76
CA ILE A 112 8.04 6.77 -6.40
C ILE A 112 6.52 6.54 -6.32
N TYR A 113 5.80 6.83 -7.39
CA TYR A 113 4.36 6.61 -7.48
C TYR A 113 3.98 5.12 -7.47
N TYR A 114 4.87 4.22 -7.91
CA TYR A 114 4.64 2.78 -7.77
C TYR A 114 4.55 2.33 -6.31
N GLU A 115 5.44 2.86 -5.47
CA GLU A 115 5.42 2.62 -4.02
C GLU A 115 4.15 3.20 -3.38
N LEU A 116 3.71 4.39 -3.81
CA LEU A 116 2.50 5.02 -3.30
C LEU A 116 1.25 4.22 -3.65
N ILE A 117 1.11 3.77 -4.90
CA ILE A 117 0.00 2.91 -5.33
C ILE A 117 -0.08 1.66 -4.44
N PHE A 118 1.01 0.90 -4.31
CA PHE A 118 0.98 -0.33 -3.52
C PHE A 118 0.75 -0.08 -2.02
N THR A 119 1.31 1.00 -1.47
CA THR A 119 1.09 1.37 -0.06
C THR A 119 -0.39 1.69 0.20
N LEU A 120 -1.00 2.50 -0.66
CA LEU A 120 -2.42 2.86 -0.57
C LEU A 120 -3.34 1.67 -0.82
N LEU A 121 -3.08 0.85 -1.85
CA LEU A 121 -3.86 -0.37 -2.08
C LEU A 121 -3.77 -1.32 -0.88
N THR A 122 -2.60 -1.48 -0.29
CA THR A 122 -2.43 -2.27 0.95
C THR A 122 -3.28 -1.71 2.09
N TYR A 123 -3.38 -0.39 2.21
CA TYR A 123 -4.23 0.24 3.22
C TYR A 123 -5.73 -0.05 2.99
N GLY A 124 -6.19 0.07 1.74
CA GLY A 124 -7.56 -0.26 1.37
C GLY A 124 -7.89 -1.75 1.56
N TYR A 125 -6.97 -2.65 1.19
CA TYR A 125 -7.11 -4.10 1.43
C TYR A 125 -7.21 -4.41 2.93
N THR A 126 -6.31 -3.83 3.73
CA THR A 126 -6.28 -4.07 5.19
C THR A 126 -7.56 -3.56 5.85
N SER A 127 -8.05 -2.39 5.43
CA SER A 127 -9.31 -1.81 5.90
C SER A 127 -10.51 -2.71 5.56
N SER A 128 -10.56 -3.22 4.32
CA SER A 128 -11.62 -4.13 3.86
C SER A 128 -11.61 -5.49 4.58
N LEU A 129 -10.41 -6.04 4.82
CA LEU A 129 -10.24 -7.27 5.60
C LEU A 129 -10.68 -7.07 7.06
N TRP A 130 -10.36 -5.92 7.65
CA TRP A 130 -10.74 -5.64 9.04
C TRP A 130 -12.25 -5.47 9.16
N ALA A 131 -12.88 -4.76 8.23
CA ALA A 131 -14.33 -4.64 8.15
C ALA A 131 -15.00 -6.03 8.07
N THR A 132 -14.44 -6.92 7.26
CA THR A 132 -14.94 -8.30 7.10
C THR A 132 -14.78 -9.11 8.40
N SER A 133 -13.64 -9.00 9.07
CA SER A 133 -13.39 -9.64 10.38
C SER A 133 -14.40 -9.16 11.43
N LEU A 134 -14.68 -7.86 11.49
CA LEU A 134 -15.67 -7.29 12.42
C LEU A 134 -17.10 -7.79 12.12
N LEU A 135 -17.45 -7.96 10.85
CA LEU A 135 -18.75 -8.52 10.46
C LEU A 135 -18.87 -10.01 10.82
N ALA A 136 -17.77 -10.77 10.75
CA ALA A 136 -17.76 -12.20 11.08
C ALA A 136 -17.85 -12.47 12.59
N GLN A 137 -17.37 -11.54 13.42
CA GLN A 137 -17.56 -11.63 14.87
C GLN A 137 -19.06 -11.66 15.18
N SER A 138 -19.51 -12.66 15.92
CA SER A 138 -20.89 -12.72 16.43
C SER A 138 -20.83 -12.49 17.93
N GLY A 139 -21.43 -11.42 18.46
CA GLY A 139 -21.28 -11.08 19.88
C GLY A 139 -22.24 -10.01 20.38
N SER A 140 -22.55 -10.08 21.67
CA SER A 140 -23.52 -9.28 22.45
C SER A 140 -23.07 -7.84 22.78
N GLY A 141 -22.24 -7.22 21.93
CA GLY A 141 -21.82 -5.83 22.07
C GLY A 141 -22.82 -4.86 21.44
N PRO A 142 -22.63 -3.53 21.57
CA PRO A 142 -23.44 -2.55 20.85
C PRO A 142 -23.22 -2.71 19.35
N GLU A 143 -24.10 -3.47 18.69
CA GLU A 143 -24.02 -3.80 17.27
C GLU A 143 -23.87 -2.55 16.40
N ALA A 144 -24.50 -1.43 16.82
CA ALA A 144 -24.42 -0.14 16.15
C ALA A 144 -22.98 0.40 16.03
N ASP A 145 -22.18 0.39 17.10
CA ASP A 145 -20.81 0.93 17.07
C ASP A 145 -19.92 0.11 16.13
N ARG A 146 -20.12 -1.21 16.13
CA ARG A 146 -19.43 -2.11 15.23
C ARG A 146 -19.82 -1.86 13.77
N TYR A 147 -21.10 -1.72 13.46
CA TYR A 147 -21.55 -1.41 12.10
C TYR A 147 -21.08 -0.04 11.62
N ASN A 148 -21.04 0.96 12.51
CA ASN A 148 -20.45 2.26 12.21
C ASN A 148 -18.97 2.11 11.86
N LYS A 149 -18.21 1.35 12.66
CA LYS A 149 -16.78 1.11 12.38
C LYS A 149 -16.57 0.36 11.07
N VAL A 150 -17.41 -0.64 10.77
CA VAL A 150 -17.40 -1.35 9.48
C VAL A 150 -17.65 -0.39 8.33
N ALA A 151 -18.66 0.47 8.46
CA ALA A 151 -18.98 1.49 7.45
C ALA A 151 -17.79 2.44 7.23
N ASP A 152 -17.17 2.94 8.30
CA ASP A 152 -16.00 3.80 8.22
C ASP A 152 -14.84 3.12 7.47
N LEU A 153 -14.55 1.86 7.79
CA LEU A 153 -13.48 1.10 7.15
C LEU A 153 -13.73 0.86 5.66
N LEU A 154 -14.97 0.53 5.29
CA LEU A 154 -15.34 0.32 3.88
C LEU A 154 -15.34 1.64 3.11
N CYS A 155 -15.87 2.73 3.68
CA CYS A 155 -15.79 4.07 3.09
C CYS A 155 -14.34 4.53 2.91
N THR A 156 -13.48 4.23 3.89
CA THR A 156 -12.04 4.53 3.83
C THR A 156 -11.39 3.75 2.70
N ALA A 157 -11.63 2.44 2.60
CA ALA A 157 -11.11 1.62 1.52
C ALA A 157 -11.57 2.11 0.14
N ALA A 158 -12.87 2.37 -0.01
CA ALA A 158 -13.45 2.88 -1.25
C ALA A 158 -12.85 4.23 -1.67
N GLY A 159 -12.70 5.17 -0.72
CA GLY A 159 -12.07 6.47 -0.97
C GLY A 159 -10.60 6.34 -1.38
N ILE A 160 -9.84 5.46 -0.73
CA ILE A 160 -8.45 5.17 -1.10
C ILE A 160 -8.37 4.60 -2.52
N PHE A 161 -9.20 3.61 -2.85
CA PHE A 161 -9.21 3.01 -4.18
C PHE A 161 -9.60 4.01 -5.26
N ALA A 162 -10.59 4.87 -5.00
CA ALA A 162 -10.98 5.93 -5.91
C ALA A 162 -9.81 6.92 -6.14
N PHE A 163 -9.18 7.39 -5.07
CA PHE A 163 -8.03 8.29 -5.15
C PHE A 163 -6.84 7.67 -5.92
N VAL A 164 -6.56 6.39 -5.71
CA VAL A 164 -5.51 5.68 -6.47
C VAL A 164 -5.85 5.66 -7.96
N ALA A 165 -7.10 5.36 -8.32
CA ALA A 165 -7.55 5.29 -9.70
C ALA A 165 -7.54 6.64 -10.41
N GLU A 166 -8.03 7.69 -9.75
CA GLU A 166 -8.28 9.00 -10.35
C GLU A 166 -7.05 9.90 -10.34
N ASP A 167 -6.22 9.84 -9.30
CA ASP A 167 -5.10 10.76 -9.12
C ASP A 167 -3.74 10.06 -9.26
N VAL A 168 -3.54 8.95 -8.55
CA VAL A 168 -2.18 8.39 -8.36
C VAL A 168 -1.69 7.65 -9.60
N VAL A 169 -2.55 6.84 -10.23
CA VAL A 169 -2.21 6.10 -11.47
C VAL A 169 -1.86 7.05 -12.61
N ASP A 170 -2.51 8.20 -12.69
CA ASP A 170 -2.25 9.19 -13.74
C ASP A 170 -0.88 9.84 -13.57
N ARG A 171 -0.49 10.13 -12.32
CA ARG A 171 0.85 10.65 -12.00
C ARG A 171 1.95 9.62 -12.15
N PHE A 172 1.64 8.34 -11.96
CA PHE A 172 2.58 7.25 -12.27
C PHE A 172 2.95 7.21 -13.77
N GLY A 173 2.04 7.66 -14.64
CA GLY A 173 2.27 7.90 -16.06
C GLY A 173 2.32 6.64 -16.95
N LYS A 174 2.46 6.86 -18.27
CA LYS A 174 2.56 5.81 -19.30
C LYS A 174 3.81 4.92 -19.18
N THR A 175 4.69 5.19 -18.21
CA THR A 175 5.78 4.33 -17.76
C THR A 175 5.30 2.98 -17.23
N ALA A 176 3.99 2.84 -16.97
CA ALA A 176 3.27 1.58 -16.99
C ALA A 176 3.43 0.90 -18.37
N THR A 177 4.59 0.28 -18.59
CA THR A 177 4.77 -0.67 -19.68
C THR A 177 3.60 -1.65 -19.66
N SER A 178 3.25 -2.23 -20.80
CA SER A 178 2.31 -3.35 -20.92
C SER A 178 2.68 -4.60 -20.10
N LYS A 179 3.71 -4.51 -19.25
CA LYS A 179 4.25 -5.53 -18.35
C LYS A 179 4.14 -5.16 -16.86
N GLY A 180 3.57 -4.00 -16.51
CA GLY A 180 3.30 -3.64 -15.11
C GLY A 180 2.27 -4.55 -14.45
N PRO A 181 2.23 -4.64 -13.10
CA PRO A 181 1.22 -5.45 -12.42
C PRO A 181 -0.18 -4.84 -12.64
N PRO A 182 -1.27 -5.64 -12.57
CA PRO A 182 -2.62 -5.11 -12.77
C PRO A 182 -2.96 -3.98 -11.79
N GLU A 183 -2.33 -3.94 -10.61
CA GLU A 183 -2.46 -2.89 -9.60
C GLU A 183 -2.16 -1.46 -10.08
N VAL A 184 -1.38 -1.28 -11.15
CA VAL A 184 -1.07 0.07 -11.69
C VAL A 184 -1.99 0.48 -12.85
N VAL A 185 -3.00 -0.33 -13.16
CA VAL A 185 -3.96 -0.09 -14.23
C VAL A 185 -5.23 0.50 -13.63
N ARG A 186 -5.63 1.70 -14.06
CA ARG A 186 -6.73 2.52 -13.48
C ARG A 186 -8.01 1.73 -13.23
N GLU A 187 -8.38 0.86 -14.16
CA GLU A 187 -9.62 0.09 -14.14
C GLU A 187 -9.73 -0.79 -12.90
N LEU A 188 -8.61 -1.30 -12.37
CA LEU A 188 -8.62 -2.16 -11.20
C LEU A 188 -9.00 -1.41 -9.91
N PRO A 189 -8.26 -0.38 -9.44
CA PRO A 189 -8.67 0.40 -8.27
C PRO A 189 -10.04 1.06 -8.48
N ALA A 190 -10.41 1.45 -9.70
CA ALA A 190 -11.75 1.96 -10.00
C ALA A 190 -12.87 0.91 -9.85
N ALA A 191 -12.57 -0.38 -10.04
CA ALA A 191 -13.50 -1.45 -9.76
C ALA A 191 -13.58 -1.73 -8.26
N LEU A 192 -12.43 -1.73 -7.56
CA LEU A 192 -12.36 -1.96 -6.11
C LEU A 192 -13.06 -0.86 -5.30
N SER A 193 -13.10 0.39 -5.79
CA SER A 193 -13.79 1.49 -5.11
C SER A 193 -15.32 1.35 -5.08
N LYS A 194 -15.88 0.40 -5.83
CA LYS A 194 -17.32 0.14 -5.93
C LYS A 194 -17.76 -1.09 -5.14
N CYS A 195 -16.83 -1.79 -4.49
CA CYS A 195 -17.07 -3.02 -3.75
C CYS A 195 -17.49 -2.78 -2.30
#